data_AF-A0A9P7RQG2-F1
#
_entry.id   AF-A0A9P7RQG2-F1
#
_cell.length_a   1.000
_cell.length_b   1.000
_cell.length_c   1.000
_cell.angle_alpha   90.00
_cell.angle_beta   90.00
_cell.angle_gamma   90.00
#
_symmetry.space_group_name_H-M   'P 1'
#
loop_
_entity.id
_entity.type
_entity.pdbx_description
1 polymer ?
#
loop_
_entity_poly.entity_id
_entity_poly.type
_entity_poly.pdbx_seq_one_letter_code
_entity_poly.pdbx_strand_id
1 'polypeptide(L)'
;MECPQSELDSVNDDKPVKEYKVPDQSKLSTEEYEQALKQYEIYKHNVDTRRRMRFIPFKDMKNDPSNPFLSILGELSGKPTVPKPHQKTAMTTWAACNKEHVSKLFEKEKEKKRPVRGQIPKLWQDCIRVQWEKLSEEDKEGCDATAKVKHAQELKEWKASQEATVSNTPEDLQQAIHMLPQFIKPILEGIQDVQDGYVHSLAWVQLEPKDDGHINIMRYVLTSSNMYFSDAQYQ
;
A
#
# COMPACT_ATOMS: atom_id res chain seq x y z
N MET A 1 27.25 2.29 10.13
CA MET A 1 28.11 2.31 8.93
C MET A 1 27.22 2.80 7.81
N GLU A 2 27.33 4.08 7.48
CA GLU A 2 26.67 4.64 6.29
C GLU A 2 27.50 4.19 5.08
N CYS A 3 26.88 3.50 4.13
CA CYS A 3 27.54 3.18 2.86
C CYS A 3 27.80 4.48 2.10
N PRO A 4 29.04 4.77 1.68
CA PRO A 4 29.36 6.01 0.98
C PRO A 4 28.59 6.11 -0.35
N GLN A 5 28.01 7.28 -0.62
CA GLN A 5 27.16 7.55 -1.80
C GLN A 5 27.83 7.15 -3.13
N SER A 6 29.16 7.22 -3.20
CA SER A 6 29.95 6.83 -4.38
C SER A 6 29.82 5.34 -4.75
N GLU A 7 29.51 4.46 -3.80
CA GLU A 7 29.28 3.03 -4.07
C GLU A 7 27.90 2.81 -4.72
N LEU A 8 26.90 3.61 -4.34
CA LEU A 8 25.54 3.55 -4.90
C LEU A 8 25.50 4.04 -6.36
N ASP A 9 26.21 5.12 -6.69
CA ASP A 9 26.26 5.68 -8.05
C ASP A 9 26.99 4.79 -9.06
N SER A 10 27.75 3.79 -8.58
CA SER A 10 28.46 2.83 -9.44
C SER A 10 27.56 1.68 -9.92
N VAL A 11 26.39 1.50 -9.30
CA VAL A 11 25.43 0.46 -9.66
C VAL A 11 24.55 0.99 -10.79
N ASN A 12 24.88 0.61 -12.03
CA ASN A 12 24.06 0.91 -13.19
C ASN A 12 22.88 -0.08 -13.25
N ASP A 13 21.72 0.33 -12.73
CA ASP A 13 20.49 -0.47 -12.68
C ASP A 13 19.91 -0.79 -14.08
N ASP A 14 20.28 -0.03 -15.12
CA ASP A 14 19.80 -0.23 -16.50
C ASP A 14 20.52 -1.35 -17.25
N LYS A 15 21.63 -1.88 -16.70
CA LYS A 15 22.38 -2.97 -17.36
C LYS A 15 21.86 -4.33 -16.89
N PRO A 16 21.53 -5.25 -17.82
CA PRO A 16 21.10 -6.59 -17.46
C PRO A 16 22.18 -7.28 -16.63
N VAL A 17 21.75 -7.89 -15.53
CA VAL A 17 22.65 -8.62 -14.64
C VAL A 17 23.29 -9.76 -15.43
N LYS A 18 24.62 -9.75 -15.55
CA LYS A 18 25.36 -10.79 -16.26
C LYS A 18 25.12 -12.13 -15.56
N GLU A 19 24.42 -13.04 -16.25
CA GLU A 19 24.14 -14.39 -15.74
C GLU A 19 25.45 -15.20 -15.74
N TYR A 20 25.94 -15.59 -14.56
CA TYR A 20 27.11 -16.45 -14.45
C TYR A 20 26.68 -17.91 -14.65
N LYS A 21 27.25 -18.58 -15.67
CA LYS A 21 27.08 -20.01 -15.87
C LYS A 21 27.92 -20.78 -14.84
N VAL A 22 27.48 -21.99 -14.47
CA VAL A 22 28.25 -22.89 -13.61
C VAL A 22 29.60 -23.15 -14.31
N PRO A 23 30.75 -22.89 -13.64
CA PRO A 23 32.06 -23.14 -14.23
C PRO A 23 32.22 -24.63 -14.61
N ASP A 24 32.78 -24.91 -15.78
CA ASP A 24 33.01 -26.26 -16.27
C ASP A 24 34.46 -26.67 -15.97
N GLN A 25 34.63 -27.68 -15.11
CA GLN A 25 35.94 -28.15 -14.66
C GLN A 25 36.80 -28.70 -15.80
N SER A 26 36.20 -29.12 -16.92
CA SER A 26 36.92 -29.71 -18.06
C SER A 26 37.61 -28.69 -18.97
N LYS A 27 37.25 -27.40 -18.86
CA LYS A 27 37.69 -26.35 -19.79
C LYS A 27 38.67 -25.35 -19.19
N LEU A 28 38.79 -25.31 -17.87
CA LEU A 28 39.56 -24.31 -17.13
C LEU A 28 40.73 -24.99 -16.41
N SER A 29 41.82 -24.26 -16.25
CA SER A 29 42.88 -24.70 -15.34
C SER A 29 42.36 -24.74 -13.89
N THR A 30 42.99 -25.54 -13.03
CA THR A 30 42.55 -25.72 -11.64
C THR A 30 42.42 -24.39 -10.88
N GLU A 31 43.37 -23.47 -11.10
CA GLU A 31 43.37 -22.15 -10.45
C GLU A 31 42.28 -21.23 -10.98
N GLU A 32 42.03 -21.23 -12.30
CA GLU A 32 40.95 -20.44 -12.91
C GLU A 32 39.57 -20.98 -12.53
N TYR A 33 39.44 -22.30 -12.38
CA TYR A 33 38.22 -22.95 -11.95
C TYR A 33 37.83 -22.54 -10.52
N GLU A 34 38.78 -22.54 -9.58
CA GLU A 34 38.53 -22.12 -8.20
C GLU A 34 38.12 -20.64 -8.10
N GLN A 35 38.75 -19.78 -8.91
CA GLN A 35 38.39 -18.35 -8.96
C GLN A 35 36.98 -18.15 -9.54
N ALA A 36 36.65 -18.84 -10.63
CA ALA A 36 35.33 -18.80 -11.24
C ALA A 36 34.24 -19.35 -10.30
N LEU A 37 34.55 -20.40 -9.53
CA LEU A 37 33.63 -20.99 -8.56
C LEU A 37 33.30 -20.01 -7.42
N LYS A 38 34.32 -19.33 -6.86
CA LYS A 38 34.12 -18.29 -5.83
C LYS A 38 33.25 -17.14 -6.34
N GLN A 39 33.49 -16.67 -7.57
CA GLN A 39 32.66 -15.62 -8.17
C GLN A 39 31.21 -16.08 -8.38
N TYR A 40 31.02 -17.33 -8.82
CA TYR A 40 29.69 -17.92 -8.97
C TYR A 40 28.96 -18.06 -7.63
N GLU A 41 29.64 -18.44 -6.55
CA GLU A 41 29.06 -18.54 -5.21
C GLU A 41 28.65 -17.17 -4.66
N ILE A 42 29.49 -16.14 -4.83
CA ILE A 42 29.15 -14.75 -4.46
C ILE A 42 27.93 -14.28 -5.25
N TYR A 43 27.91 -14.53 -6.57
CA TYR A 43 26.77 -14.21 -7.41
C TYR A 43 25.50 -14.91 -6.93
N LYS A 44 25.55 -16.23 -6.69
CA LYS A 44 24.42 -17.03 -6.20
C LYS A 44 23.92 -16.51 -4.86
N HIS A 45 24.82 -16.20 -3.92
CA HIS A 45 24.48 -15.62 -2.63
C HIS A 45 23.81 -14.26 -2.77
N ASN A 46 24.30 -13.40 -3.67
CA ASN A 46 23.72 -12.08 -3.93
C ASN A 46 22.33 -12.19 -4.58
N VAL A 47 22.15 -13.14 -5.52
CA VAL A 47 20.83 -13.42 -6.13
C VAL A 47 19.86 -13.93 -5.08
N ASP A 48 20.26 -14.89 -4.25
CA ASP A 48 19.42 -15.43 -3.17
C ASP A 48 19.09 -14.36 -2.11
N THR A 49 20.06 -13.51 -1.78
CA THR A 49 19.84 -12.39 -0.84
C THR A 49 18.91 -11.34 -1.44
N ARG A 50 19.07 -10.96 -2.71
CA ARG A 50 18.13 -10.07 -3.42
C ARG A 50 16.74 -10.68 -3.52
N ARG A 51 16.64 -11.99 -3.80
CA ARG A 51 15.37 -12.72 -3.78
C ARG A 51 14.71 -12.59 -2.41
N ARG A 52 15.44 -12.91 -1.32
CA ARG A 52 14.94 -12.76 0.06
C ARG A 52 14.58 -11.32 0.44
N MET A 53 15.36 -10.34 -0.01
CA MET A 53 15.13 -8.91 0.26
C MET A 53 13.93 -8.35 -0.52
N ARG A 54 13.53 -8.94 -1.66
CA ARG A 54 12.23 -8.63 -2.29
C ARG A 54 11.03 -9.12 -1.47
N PHE A 55 11.25 -10.07 -0.55
CA PHE A 55 10.28 -10.52 0.44
C PHE A 55 10.49 -9.79 1.78
N ILE A 56 10.48 -8.46 1.77
CA ILE A 56 10.15 -7.75 3.02
C ILE A 56 8.69 -8.12 3.31
N PRO A 57 8.35 -8.63 4.51
CA PRO A 57 6.95 -8.82 4.89
C PRO A 57 6.26 -7.49 4.67
N PHE A 58 5.39 -7.44 3.67
CA PHE A 58 4.66 -6.23 3.33
C PHE A 58 4.00 -5.75 4.62
N LYS A 59 4.45 -4.61 5.16
CA LYS A 59 3.77 -3.94 6.27
C LYS A 59 2.29 -3.84 5.90
N ASP A 60 1.40 -3.97 6.88
CA ASP A 60 -0.05 -3.83 6.68
C ASP A 60 -0.39 -2.52 5.94
N MET A 61 -0.41 -2.55 4.60
CA MET A 61 -0.85 -1.44 3.74
C MET A 61 -2.38 -1.46 3.58
N LYS A 62 -3.08 -2.04 4.56
CA LYS A 62 -4.52 -2.34 4.53
C LYS A 62 -5.41 -1.13 4.22
N ASN A 63 -4.89 0.10 4.27
CA ASN A 63 -5.65 1.32 4.06
C ASN A 63 -4.90 2.37 3.21
N ASP A 64 -3.96 1.99 2.34
CA ASP A 64 -3.38 2.99 1.42
C ASP A 64 -4.43 3.39 0.37
N PRO A 65 -4.95 4.63 0.38
CA PRO A 65 -5.92 5.08 -0.62
C PRO A 65 -5.36 5.09 -2.04
N SER A 66 -4.04 4.99 -2.21
CA SER A 66 -3.37 4.87 -3.51
C SER A 66 -3.39 3.45 -4.08
N ASN A 67 -3.93 2.46 -3.37
CA ASN A 67 -3.95 1.08 -3.85
C ASN A 67 -5.03 0.90 -4.95
N PRO A 68 -4.63 0.63 -6.21
CA PRO A 68 -5.55 0.49 -7.34
C PRO A 68 -6.44 -0.75 -7.21
N PHE A 69 -6.13 -1.72 -6.35
CA PHE A 69 -7.02 -2.86 -6.12
C PHE A 69 -8.22 -2.50 -5.24
N LEU A 70 -8.23 -1.36 -4.55
CA LEU A 70 -9.38 -0.95 -3.74
C LEU A 70 -10.59 -0.60 -4.61
N SER A 71 -10.40 -0.05 -5.82
CA SER A 71 -11.51 0.19 -6.75
C SER A 71 -12.08 -1.14 -7.25
N ILE A 72 -11.21 -2.07 -7.67
CA ILE A 72 -11.59 -3.42 -8.11
C ILE A 72 -12.35 -4.17 -7.00
N LEU A 73 -11.87 -4.09 -5.76
CA LEU A 73 -12.57 -4.68 -4.61
C LEU A 73 -13.96 -4.08 -4.41
N GLY A 74 -14.10 -2.78 -4.64
CA GLY A 74 -15.37 -2.08 -4.52
C GLY A 74 -16.38 -2.55 -5.55
N GLU A 75 -15.93 -2.72 -6.79
CA GLU A 75 -16.73 -3.28 -7.89
C GLU A 75 -17.14 -4.73 -7.62
N LEU A 76 -16.18 -5.58 -7.22
CA LEU A 76 -16.45 -7.00 -6.93
C LEU A 76 -17.39 -7.21 -5.73
N SER A 77 -17.27 -6.37 -4.70
CA SER A 77 -18.11 -6.46 -3.51
C SER A 77 -19.47 -5.78 -3.66
N GLY A 78 -19.68 -5.01 -4.74
CA GLY A 78 -20.84 -4.15 -4.92
C GLY A 78 -20.97 -3.05 -3.86
N LYS A 79 -19.91 -2.82 -3.07
CA LYS A 79 -19.86 -1.82 -2.01
C LYS A 79 -18.68 -0.89 -2.26
N PRO A 80 -18.87 0.43 -2.29
CA PRO A 80 -17.74 1.33 -2.47
C PRO A 80 -16.77 1.16 -1.30
N THR A 81 -15.49 0.94 -1.63
CA THR A 81 -14.43 0.71 -0.62
C THR A 81 -14.23 1.95 0.25
N VAL A 82 -14.35 3.14 -0.35
CA VAL A 82 -14.41 4.41 0.37
C VAL A 82 -15.88 4.80 0.53
N PRO A 83 -16.40 4.91 1.77
CA PRO A 83 -17.80 5.25 1.99
C PRO A 83 -18.12 6.65 1.45
N LYS A 84 -19.34 6.81 0.94
CA LYS A 84 -19.83 8.11 0.47
C LYS A 84 -19.76 9.14 1.60
N PRO A 85 -19.15 10.32 1.38
CA PRO A 85 -19.04 11.33 2.43
C PRO A 85 -20.43 11.82 2.85
N HIS A 86 -20.65 11.84 4.17
CA HIS A 86 -21.85 12.38 4.77
C HIS A 86 -21.69 13.88 5.01
N GLN A 87 -22.77 14.64 4.80
CA GLN A 87 -22.77 16.07 5.12
C GLN A 87 -22.60 16.25 6.63
N LYS A 88 -21.54 16.96 7.02
CA LYS A 88 -21.30 17.33 8.42
C LYS A 88 -22.34 18.37 8.87
N THR A 89 -22.75 18.29 10.13
CA THR A 89 -23.65 19.31 10.70
C THR A 89 -22.97 20.68 10.77
N ALA A 90 -23.74 21.77 10.74
CA ALA A 90 -23.22 23.13 10.86
C ALA A 90 -22.36 23.29 12.14
N MET A 91 -22.81 22.71 13.25
CA MET A 91 -22.07 22.70 14.52
C MET A 91 -20.70 22.02 14.42
N THR A 92 -20.63 20.87 13.75
CA THR A 92 -19.36 20.16 13.52
C THR A 92 -18.43 20.96 12.62
N THR A 93 -18.97 21.57 11.57
CA THR A 93 -18.21 22.43 10.64
C THR A 93 -17.64 23.65 11.35
N TRP A 94 -18.43 24.31 12.21
CA TRP A 94 -17.99 25.42 13.04
C TRP A 94 -16.89 25.02 14.02
N ALA A 95 -17.05 23.88 14.71
CA ALA A 95 -16.06 23.39 15.66
C ALA A 95 -14.72 23.09 14.97
N ALA A 96 -14.74 22.62 13.72
CA ALA A 96 -13.54 22.40 12.93
C ALA A 96 -12.82 23.72 12.59
N CYS A 97 -13.55 24.78 12.23
CA CYS A 97 -12.98 26.11 11.99
C CYS A 97 -12.49 26.79 13.27
N ASN A 98 -13.07 26.48 14.43
CA ASN A 98 -12.78 27.09 15.73
C ASN A 98 -12.05 26.15 16.69
N LYS A 99 -11.27 25.21 16.15
CA LYS A 99 -10.65 24.11 16.91
C LYS A 99 -9.82 24.62 18.09
N GLU A 100 -9.04 25.69 17.92
CA GLU A 100 -8.20 26.24 18.98
C GLU A 100 -9.02 26.81 20.14
N HIS A 101 -10.11 27.51 19.83
CA HIS A 101 -11.00 28.10 20.82
C HIS A 101 -11.70 27.00 21.64
N VAL A 102 -12.25 26.01 20.96
CA VAL A 102 -12.90 24.85 21.61
C VAL A 102 -11.90 24.05 22.43
N SER A 103 -10.66 23.86 21.95
CA SER A 103 -9.60 23.15 22.67
C SER A 103 -9.22 23.84 23.98
N LYS A 104 -9.08 25.17 23.97
CA LYS A 104 -8.78 25.94 25.19
C LYS A 104 -9.91 25.85 26.23
N LEU A 105 -11.17 25.86 25.78
CA LEU A 105 -12.32 25.70 26.67
C LEU A 105 -12.41 24.27 27.22
N PHE A 106 -12.17 23.29 26.36
CA PHE A 106 -12.19 21.88 26.74
C PHE A 106 -11.13 21.56 27.79
N GLU A 107 -9.89 22.03 27.65
CA GLU A 107 -8.84 21.80 28.66
C GLU A 107 -9.21 22.44 30.00
N LYS A 108 -9.77 23.67 30.00
CA LYS A 108 -10.29 24.30 31.23
C LYS A 108 -11.40 23.50 31.90
N GLU A 109 -12.34 22.96 31.13
CA GLU A 109 -13.43 22.14 31.67
C GLU A 109 -12.96 20.74 32.13
N LYS A 110 -11.98 20.18 31.43
CA LYS A 110 -11.34 18.91 31.78
C LYS A 110 -10.56 19.00 33.09
N GLU A 111 -9.84 20.10 33.33
CA GLU A 111 -9.17 20.36 34.61
C GLU A 111 -10.16 20.47 35.78
N LYS A 112 -11.31 21.11 35.56
CA LYS A 112 -12.36 21.27 36.59
C LYS A 112 -13.09 19.97 36.91
N LYS A 113 -13.58 19.26 35.88
CA LYS A 113 -14.45 18.08 36.06
C LYS A 113 -13.67 16.78 36.24
N ARG A 114 -12.41 16.73 35.79
CA ARG A 114 -11.54 15.54 35.78
C ARG A 114 -12.29 14.29 35.28
N PRO A 115 -12.82 14.33 34.05
CA PRO A 115 -13.65 13.24 33.52
C PRO A 115 -12.86 11.94 33.37
N VAL A 116 -13.53 10.81 33.56
CA VAL A 116 -12.97 9.49 33.25
C VAL A 116 -12.76 9.37 31.74
N ARG A 117 -11.79 8.54 31.29
CA ARG A 117 -11.42 8.39 29.87
C ARG A 117 -12.60 8.24 28.89
N GLY A 118 -13.65 7.50 29.27
CA GLY A 118 -14.85 7.32 28.44
C GLY A 118 -15.77 8.55 28.33
N GLN A 119 -15.66 9.52 29.25
CA GLN A 119 -16.47 10.74 29.27
C GLN A 119 -15.84 11.91 28.49
N ILE A 120 -14.57 11.77 28.09
CA ILE A 120 -13.83 12.79 27.33
C ILE A 120 -14.56 13.23 26.05
N PRO A 121 -15.04 12.30 25.17
CA PRO A 121 -15.74 12.69 23.95
C PRO A 121 -17.05 13.44 24.23
N LYS A 122 -17.77 13.04 25.29
CA LYS A 122 -19.01 13.69 25.70
C LYS A 122 -18.75 15.12 26.19
N LEU A 123 -17.73 15.31 27.03
CA LEU A 123 -17.35 16.64 27.50
C LEU A 123 -16.95 17.56 26.34
N TRP A 124 -16.21 17.03 25.35
CA TRP A 124 -15.87 17.76 24.14
C TRP A 124 -17.11 18.24 23.36
N GLN A 125 -18.07 17.33 23.14
CA GLN A 125 -19.34 17.68 22.48
C GLN A 125 -20.16 18.69 23.27
N ASP A 126 -20.21 18.58 24.60
CA ASP A 126 -20.88 19.54 25.47
C ASP A 126 -20.25 20.93 25.36
N CYS A 127 -18.92 21.03 25.34
CA CYS A 127 -18.21 22.30 25.14
C CYS A 127 -18.54 22.93 23.78
N ILE A 128 -18.59 22.13 22.71
CA ILE A 128 -19.00 22.61 21.39
C ILE A 128 -20.44 23.12 21.43
N ARG A 129 -21.37 22.33 21.99
CA ARG A 129 -22.80 22.70 22.04
C ARG A 129 -23.03 24.02 22.77
N VAL A 130 -22.40 24.21 23.94
CA VAL A 130 -22.55 25.44 24.72
C VAL A 130 -22.05 26.68 23.98
N GLN A 131 -20.96 26.54 23.21
CA GLN A 131 -20.46 27.66 22.40
C GLN A 131 -21.30 27.88 21.14
N TRP A 132 -21.78 26.80 20.54
CA TRP A 132 -22.66 26.85 19.39
C TRP A 132 -23.98 27.56 19.69
N GLU A 133 -24.58 27.30 20.85
CA GLU A 133 -25.81 27.95 21.29
C GLU A 133 -25.65 29.47 21.42
N LYS A 134 -24.46 29.96 21.79
CA LYS A 134 -24.14 31.39 21.95
C LYS A 134 -23.91 32.14 20.65
N LEU A 135 -23.75 31.45 19.52
CA LEU A 135 -23.58 32.09 18.21
C LEU A 135 -24.88 32.74 17.76
N SER A 136 -24.74 33.83 17.01
CA SER A 136 -25.83 34.48 16.31
C SER A 136 -26.48 33.52 15.29
N GLU A 137 -27.74 33.79 14.92
CA GLU A 137 -28.41 33.00 13.89
C GLU A 137 -27.71 33.16 12.53
N GLU A 138 -27.22 34.37 12.21
CA GLU A 138 -26.46 34.66 10.99
C GLU A 138 -25.19 33.79 10.89
N ASP A 139 -24.42 33.65 11.97
CA ASP A 139 -23.23 32.80 11.99
C ASP A 139 -23.58 31.32 11.81
N LYS A 140 -24.69 30.88 12.41
CA LYS A 140 -25.18 29.49 12.29
C LYS A 140 -25.57 29.18 10.84
N GLU A 141 -26.27 30.10 10.18
CA GLU A 141 -26.61 30.01 8.76
C GLU A 141 -25.37 29.99 7.87
N GLY A 142 -24.39 30.86 8.13
CA GLY A 142 -23.12 30.87 7.42
C GLY A 142 -22.34 29.55 7.55
N CYS A 143 -22.39 28.93 8.73
CA CYS A 143 -21.80 27.61 8.95
C CYS A 143 -22.54 26.49 8.20
N ASP A 144 -23.87 26.56 8.10
CA ASP A 144 -24.66 25.60 7.30
C ASP A 144 -24.36 25.73 5.80
N ALA A 145 -24.29 26.96 5.29
CA ALA A 145 -23.88 27.23 3.92
C ALA A 145 -22.47 26.68 3.64
N THR A 146 -21.52 26.92 4.55
CA THR A 146 -20.15 26.37 4.45
C THR A 146 -20.14 24.84 4.47
N ALA A 147 -20.98 24.22 5.32
CA ALA A 147 -21.09 22.77 5.41
C ALA A 147 -21.61 22.15 4.10
N LYS A 148 -22.59 22.78 3.46
CA LYS A 148 -23.12 22.38 2.15
C LYS A 148 -22.06 22.49 1.05
N VAL A 149 -21.32 23.60 1.01
CA VAL A 149 -20.25 23.81 0.01
C VAL A 149 -19.14 22.77 0.18
N LYS A 150 -18.66 22.55 1.41
CA LYS A 150 -17.64 21.52 1.69
C LYS A 150 -18.13 20.12 1.33
N HIS A 151 -19.37 19.79 1.65
CA HIS A 151 -19.94 18.48 1.29
C HIS A 151 -20.05 18.30 -0.23
N ALA A 152 -20.43 19.34 -0.97
CA ALA A 152 -20.45 19.29 -2.44
C ALA A 152 -19.05 19.07 -3.02
N GLN A 153 -18.01 19.68 -2.43
CA GLN A 153 -16.62 19.45 -2.81
C GLN A 153 -16.17 18.02 -2.49
N GLU A 154 -16.39 17.55 -1.24
CA GLU A 154 -16.07 16.18 -0.80
C GLU A 154 -16.80 15.14 -1.68
N LEU A 155 -18.05 15.39 -2.06
CA LEU A 155 -18.79 14.52 -2.99
C LEU A 155 -18.21 14.52 -4.40
N LYS A 156 -17.75 15.67 -4.90
CA LYS A 156 -17.13 15.77 -6.22
C LYS A 156 -15.80 15.01 -6.24
N GLU A 157 -14.97 15.18 -5.21
CA GLU A 157 -13.71 14.46 -5.04
C GLU A 157 -13.94 12.96 -4.88
N TRP A 158 -14.94 12.56 -4.10
CA TRP A 158 -15.30 11.16 -3.93
C TRP A 158 -15.78 10.54 -5.24
N LYS A 159 -16.63 11.23 -6.03
CA LYS A 159 -17.03 10.74 -7.36
C LYS A 159 -15.83 10.63 -8.30
N ALA A 160 -14.97 11.64 -8.32
CA ALA A 160 -13.77 11.64 -9.15
C ALA A 160 -12.83 10.49 -8.76
N SER A 161 -12.72 10.12 -7.49
CA SER A 161 -11.89 8.99 -7.06
C SER A 161 -12.52 7.63 -7.37
N GLN A 162 -13.85 7.52 -7.45
CA GLN A 162 -14.52 6.32 -7.95
C GLN A 162 -14.37 6.16 -9.47
N GLU A 163 -14.36 7.26 -10.21
CA GLU A 163 -14.21 7.27 -11.68
C GLU A 163 -12.75 7.30 -12.15
N ALA A 164 -11.80 7.52 -11.22
CA ALA A 164 -10.39 7.58 -11.53
C ALA A 164 -9.94 6.26 -12.16
N THR A 165 -9.56 6.32 -13.44
CA THR A 165 -8.98 5.17 -14.14
C THR A 165 -7.64 4.84 -13.49
N VAL A 166 -7.35 3.55 -13.36
CA VAL A 166 -6.04 3.08 -12.89
C VAL A 166 -4.96 3.73 -13.75
N SER A 167 -3.97 4.34 -13.10
CA SER A 167 -2.85 4.97 -13.78
C SER A 167 -2.10 3.95 -14.63
N ASN A 168 -1.75 4.36 -15.85
CA ASN A 168 -1.01 3.52 -16.81
C ASN A 168 0.48 3.88 -16.85
N THR A 169 0.98 4.64 -15.88
CA THR A 169 2.42 4.91 -15.78
C THR A 169 3.15 3.61 -15.39
N PRO A 170 4.35 3.35 -15.93
CA PRO A 170 5.12 2.18 -15.58
C PRO A 170 5.34 2.03 -14.06
N GLU A 171 5.53 3.13 -13.36
CA GLU A 171 5.75 3.17 -11.91
C GLU A 171 4.51 2.72 -11.13
N ASP A 172 3.33 3.23 -11.49
CA ASP A 172 2.07 2.87 -10.81
C ASP A 172 1.68 1.42 -11.13
N LEU A 173 1.94 0.96 -12.35
CA LEU A 173 1.78 -0.44 -12.74
C LEU A 173 2.70 -1.35 -11.92
N GLN A 174 3.97 -0.98 -11.75
CA GLN A 174 4.91 -1.74 -10.93
C GLN A 174 4.46 -1.77 -9.47
N GLN A 175 3.94 -0.66 -8.95
CA GLN A 175 3.38 -0.61 -7.59
C GLN A 175 2.15 -1.53 -7.47
N ALA A 176 1.25 -1.52 -8.46
CA ALA A 176 0.11 -2.44 -8.52
C ALA A 176 0.57 -3.90 -8.52
N ILE A 177 1.59 -4.24 -9.30
CA ILE A 177 2.17 -5.59 -9.31
C ILE A 177 2.66 -5.98 -7.91
N HIS A 178 3.35 -5.09 -7.20
CA HIS A 178 3.81 -5.33 -5.85
C HIS A 178 2.69 -5.49 -4.81
N MET A 179 1.53 -4.88 -5.05
CA MET A 179 0.36 -4.97 -4.15
C MET A 179 -0.52 -6.22 -4.42
N LEU A 180 -0.40 -6.84 -5.59
CA LEU A 180 -1.24 -7.98 -6.00
C LEU A 180 -1.21 -9.16 -4.99
N PRO A 181 -0.06 -9.58 -4.43
CA PRO A 181 -0.01 -10.61 -3.38
C PRO A 181 -0.91 -10.32 -2.18
N GLN A 182 -0.93 -9.08 -1.70
CA GLN A 182 -1.72 -8.69 -0.54
C GLN A 182 -3.22 -8.71 -0.84
N PHE A 183 -3.59 -8.39 -2.09
CA PHE A 183 -4.97 -8.41 -2.55
C PHE A 183 -5.48 -9.85 -2.73
N ILE A 184 -4.70 -10.72 -3.39
CA ILE A 184 -5.11 -12.09 -3.73
C ILE A 184 -5.07 -13.03 -2.54
N LYS A 185 -4.08 -12.89 -1.65
CA LYS A 185 -3.89 -13.79 -0.50
C LYS A 185 -5.17 -14.02 0.33
N PRO A 186 -5.88 -12.99 0.83
CA PRO A 186 -7.09 -13.20 1.62
C PRO A 186 -8.22 -13.88 0.83
N ILE A 187 -8.26 -13.72 -0.51
CA ILE A 187 -9.22 -14.42 -1.37
C ILE A 187 -8.88 -15.91 -1.42
N LEU A 188 -7.61 -16.27 -1.60
CA LEU A 188 -7.17 -17.67 -1.60
C LEU A 188 -7.37 -18.33 -0.23
N GLU A 189 -7.05 -17.62 0.86
CA GLU A 189 -7.31 -18.10 2.23
C GLU A 189 -8.81 -18.34 2.45
N GLY A 190 -9.68 -17.41 2.04
CA GLY A 190 -11.13 -17.58 2.14
C GLY A 190 -11.69 -18.74 1.32
N ILE A 191 -11.11 -19.04 0.14
CA ILE A 191 -11.49 -20.22 -0.65
C ILE A 191 -11.03 -21.50 0.06
N GLN A 192 -9.82 -21.52 0.61
CA GLN A 192 -9.31 -22.67 1.36
C GLN A 192 -10.16 -22.96 2.61
N ASP A 193 -10.56 -21.92 3.35
CA ASP A 193 -11.42 -22.06 4.52
C ASP A 193 -12.76 -22.75 4.18
N VAL A 194 -13.26 -22.54 2.95
CA VAL A 194 -14.47 -23.19 2.45
C VAL A 194 -14.20 -24.60 1.89
N GLN A 195 -13.03 -24.81 1.29
CA GLN A 195 -12.64 -26.04 0.60
C GLN A 195 -11.52 -26.76 1.36
N ASP A 196 -11.86 -27.28 2.54
CA ASP A 196 -10.90 -27.99 3.39
C ASP A 196 -10.20 -29.15 2.63
N GLY A 197 -8.90 -29.30 2.86
CA GLY A 197 -8.06 -30.31 2.22
C GLY A 197 -7.50 -29.98 0.82
N TYR A 198 -7.83 -28.82 0.23
CA TYR A 198 -7.28 -28.39 -1.06
C TYR A 198 -6.19 -27.31 -0.90
N VAL A 199 -5.19 -27.35 -1.79
CA VAL A 199 -4.16 -26.31 -1.90
C VAL A 199 -4.46 -25.46 -3.13
N HIS A 200 -4.87 -24.22 -2.89
CA HIS A 200 -5.11 -23.24 -3.94
C HIS A 200 -3.83 -22.48 -4.23
N SER A 201 -3.52 -22.31 -5.51
CA SER A 201 -2.39 -21.49 -5.93
C SER A 201 -2.78 -20.59 -7.09
N LEU A 202 -2.30 -19.34 -7.06
CA LEU A 202 -2.37 -18.44 -8.20
C LEU A 202 -0.97 -18.34 -8.81
N ALA A 203 -0.87 -18.68 -10.09
CA ALA A 203 0.32 -18.46 -10.89
C ALA A 203 0.07 -17.25 -11.79
N TRP A 204 0.81 -16.18 -11.58
CA TRP A 204 0.83 -15.04 -12.50
C TRP A 204 2.15 -15.02 -13.26
N VAL A 205 2.03 -14.92 -14.58
CA VAL A 205 3.15 -14.99 -15.51
C VAL A 205 3.24 -13.67 -16.26
N GLN A 206 4.36 -12.97 -16.09
CA GLN A 206 4.70 -11.80 -16.91
C GLN A 206 5.70 -12.22 -17.98
N LEU A 207 5.38 -11.88 -19.23
CA LEU A 207 6.27 -12.07 -20.38
C LEU A 207 7.01 -10.76 -20.59
N GLU A 208 8.30 -10.72 -20.24
CA GLU A 208 9.14 -9.58 -20.60
C GLU A 208 9.90 -9.90 -21.89
N PRO A 209 9.83 -9.03 -22.91
CA PRO A 209 10.68 -9.17 -24.08
C PRO A 209 12.14 -9.03 -23.66
N LYS A 210 12.98 -10.01 -24.01
CA LYS A 210 14.44 -9.94 -23.85
C LYS A 210 15.01 -9.45 -25.18
N ASP A 211 16.07 -8.66 -25.11
CA ASP A 211 16.93 -8.43 -26.28
C ASP A 211 17.42 -9.81 -26.77
N ASP A 212 17.33 -10.06 -28.08
CA ASP A 212 17.61 -11.32 -28.78
C ASP A 212 16.43 -12.31 -28.96
N GLY A 213 15.18 -11.87 -28.78
CA GLY A 213 13.99 -12.66 -29.15
C GLY A 213 13.59 -13.75 -28.15
N HIS A 214 14.27 -13.82 -27.01
CA HIS A 214 13.88 -14.64 -25.87
C HIS A 214 12.80 -13.94 -25.04
N ILE A 215 11.96 -14.71 -24.34
CA ILE A 215 10.94 -14.18 -23.43
C ILE A 215 11.36 -14.56 -22.01
N ASN A 216 11.48 -13.56 -21.13
CA ASN A 216 11.67 -13.82 -19.71
C ASN A 216 10.29 -14.09 -19.07
N ILE A 217 10.17 -15.21 -18.36
CA ILE A 217 8.94 -15.64 -17.70
C ILE A 217 9.12 -15.45 -16.21
N MET A 218 8.61 -14.34 -15.67
CA MET A 218 8.51 -14.20 -14.21
C MET A 218 7.25 -14.90 -13.73
N ARG A 219 7.40 -15.94 -12.90
CA ARG A 219 6.29 -16.68 -12.30
C ARG A 219 6.16 -16.35 -10.82
N TYR A 220 5.06 -15.71 -10.46
CA TYR A 220 4.65 -15.52 -9.07
C TYR A 220 3.72 -16.65 -8.67
N VAL A 221 4.13 -17.51 -7.72
CA VAL A 221 3.25 -18.56 -7.17
C VAL A 221 2.86 -18.16 -5.76
N LEU A 222 1.60 -17.77 -5.62
CA LEU A 222 0.95 -17.55 -4.32
C LEU A 222 0.31 -18.86 -3.91
N THR A 223 0.76 -19.47 -2.82
CA THR A 223 0.03 -20.56 -2.15
C THR A 223 -0.51 -20.04 -0.83
N SER A 224 -1.61 -20.60 -0.37
CA SER A 224 -2.25 -20.20 0.89
C SER A 224 -1.36 -20.41 2.13
N SER A 225 -0.35 -21.27 2.03
CA SER A 225 0.56 -21.56 3.15
C SER A 225 1.89 -20.78 3.07
N ASN A 226 2.34 -20.34 1.89
CA ASN A 226 3.58 -19.57 1.65
C ASN A 226 3.65 -19.00 0.21
N MET A 227 4.35 -17.88 0.00
CA MET A 227 4.63 -17.35 -1.35
C MET A 227 6.01 -17.83 -1.82
N TYR A 228 6.10 -18.43 -3.01
CA TYR A 228 7.38 -18.86 -3.60
C TYR A 228 7.54 -18.28 -5.00
N PHE A 229 8.75 -17.86 -5.32
CA PHE A 229 9.14 -17.42 -6.67
C PHE A 229 9.92 -18.53 -7.36
N SER A 230 9.57 -18.87 -8.60
CA SER A 230 10.32 -19.82 -9.42
C SER A 230 10.62 -19.21 -10.78
N ASP A 231 11.89 -18.90 -11.06
CA ASP A 231 12.33 -18.64 -12.43
C ASP A 231 12.39 -19.99 -13.16
N ALA A 232 11.57 -20.14 -14.19
CA ALA A 232 11.66 -21.27 -15.12
C ALA A 232 12.05 -20.72 -16.48
N GLN A 233 13.29 -21.00 -16.90
CA GLN A 233 13.73 -20.73 -18.27
C GLN A 233 13.30 -21.92 -19.14
N TYR A 234 12.42 -21.67 -20.11
CA TYR A 234 12.15 -22.62 -21.18
C TYR A 234 13.12 -22.32 -22.33
N GLN A 235 13.88 -23.35 -22.73
CA GLN A 235 14.72 -23.34 -23.95
C GLN A 235 13.87 -23.60 -25.18
#